data_AF-A0A944BSA5-F1
#
_entry.id   AF-A0A944BSA5-F1
#
_cell.length_a   1.000
_cell.length_b   1.000
_cell.length_c   1.000
_cell.angle_alpha   90.00
_cell.angle_beta   90.00
_cell.angle_gamma   90.00
#
_symmetry.space_group_name_H-M   'P 1'
#
loop_
_entity.id
_entity.type
_entity.pdbx_description
1 polymer ?
#
loop_
_entity_poly.entity_id
_entity_poly.type
_entity_poly.pdbx_seq_one_letter_code
_entity_poly.pdbx_strand_id
1 'polypeptide(L)'
;SAKKLEKHYKDMQDFEFTVEDGKLYFLQTRNGKRTGVAGLQVATDMVKEGLIDEKDALLRVDPRSLDQLLHPTFVEAAEKKAVVIGHGNAAGPGAAVGHIVFTADEAMKIANKDKKAQLILVRAETSPEDLGGMVAAQGVLTMRGGMTSHAAVVARQIGKTCITGCSEIKVNEEAKTMELGGHVYHEGDIISINGSTGTIYDGAIETKEGGDNKNFVKVLNWADKYARIKVFANADTPEEAHNAIRFGARGIGLCRTEHMFRGKDRLFIMQQMILSDTTEERVKYLEQLEKFQEEDFYKMYMALGGGVNLNVRLLDPPLDEYLPIKEEDIVELAKESKKPVETVKARIEQLHMTNPMMGLRGCRLDVVYPEIGRMQAEAVIKAALRAEKDLSEKAGKKVHITASLMVPQVIAAEKEFVFVKKLVSEVADKIIAESDYDKKLKYVVGTM
;
A
#
# COMPACT_ATOMS: atom_id res chain seq x y z
N SER A 1 -32.04 -26.83 25.31
CA SER A 1 -30.64 -26.73 25.78
C SER A 1 -29.84 -25.95 24.74
N ALA A 2 -28.84 -25.16 25.17
CA ALA A 2 -28.02 -24.34 24.27
C ALA A 2 -27.38 -25.18 23.14
N LYS A 3 -26.86 -26.37 23.47
CA LYS A 3 -26.32 -27.33 22.49
C LYS A 3 -27.31 -27.72 21.38
N LYS A 4 -28.61 -27.76 21.67
CA LYS A 4 -29.63 -28.10 20.68
C LYS A 4 -29.85 -26.95 19.69
N LEU A 5 -29.80 -25.71 20.18
CA LEU A 5 -29.92 -24.51 19.34
C LEU A 5 -28.70 -24.40 18.40
N GLU A 6 -27.49 -24.53 18.94
CA GLU A 6 -26.26 -24.49 18.14
C GLU A 6 -26.20 -25.60 17.09
N LYS A 7 -26.59 -26.84 17.44
CA LYS A 7 -26.67 -27.93 16.45
C LYS A 7 -27.73 -27.71 15.38
N HIS A 8 -28.84 -27.06 15.71
CA HIS A 8 -29.95 -26.82 14.79
C HIS A 8 -29.62 -25.68 13.80
N TYR A 9 -29.18 -24.54 14.32
CA TYR A 9 -28.82 -23.36 13.51
C TYR A 9 -27.40 -23.45 12.92
N LYS A 10 -26.60 -24.41 13.39
CA LYS A 10 -25.20 -24.63 13.03
C LYS A 10 -24.35 -23.37 13.23
N ASP A 11 -24.68 -22.56 14.23
CA ASP A 11 -23.95 -21.32 14.54
C ASP A 11 -24.06 -20.99 16.02
N MET A 12 -23.16 -20.12 16.49
CA MET A 12 -23.23 -19.55 17.82
C MET A 12 -24.50 -18.73 17.97
N GLN A 13 -25.27 -19.03 19.02
CA GLN A 13 -26.56 -18.41 19.29
C GLN A 13 -26.47 -17.43 20.46
N ASP A 14 -26.96 -16.23 20.23
CA ASP A 14 -27.35 -15.26 21.25
C ASP A 14 -28.83 -15.52 21.58
N PHE A 15 -29.13 -15.86 22.83
CA PHE A 15 -30.49 -16.21 23.26
C PHE A 15 -30.84 -15.63 24.62
N GLU A 16 -32.12 -15.31 24.78
CA GLU A 16 -32.70 -14.77 26.00
C GLU A 16 -33.62 -15.83 26.63
N PHE A 17 -33.54 -15.96 27.95
CA PHE A 17 -34.36 -16.92 28.69
C PHE A 17 -34.81 -16.33 30.03
N THR A 18 -35.91 -16.87 30.56
CA THR A 18 -36.44 -16.55 31.88
C THR A 18 -36.67 -17.83 32.66
N VAL A 19 -36.44 -17.78 33.98
CA VAL A 19 -36.79 -18.87 34.89
C VAL A 19 -37.91 -18.37 35.80
N GLU A 20 -39.08 -19.00 35.69
CA GLU A 20 -40.27 -18.67 36.47
C GLU A 20 -40.72 -19.94 37.20
N ASP A 21 -40.85 -19.86 38.53
CA ASP A 21 -41.22 -20.99 39.41
C ASP A 21 -40.42 -22.28 39.16
N GLY A 22 -39.10 -22.14 38.94
CA GLY A 22 -38.20 -23.25 38.66
C GLY A 22 -38.34 -23.85 37.25
N LYS A 23 -39.15 -23.27 36.37
CA LYS A 23 -39.28 -23.65 34.96
C LYS A 23 -38.52 -22.69 34.06
N LEU A 24 -37.68 -23.23 33.18
CA LEU A 24 -36.90 -22.48 32.20
C LEU A 24 -37.70 -22.27 30.90
N TYR A 25 -37.84 -21.01 30.47
CA TYR A 25 -38.47 -20.60 29.22
C TYR A 25 -37.44 -19.89 28.33
N PHE A 26 -37.39 -20.23 27.04
CA PHE A 26 -36.62 -19.48 26.04
C PHE A 26 -37.51 -18.43 25.40
N LEU A 27 -37.07 -17.18 25.38
CA LEU A 27 -37.83 -16.05 24.86
C LEU A 27 -37.42 -15.73 23.42
N GLN A 28 -36.11 -15.71 23.14
CA GLN A 28 -35.56 -15.35 21.84
C GLN A 28 -34.28 -16.13 21.56
N THR A 29 -34.00 -16.40 20.28
CA THR A 29 -32.69 -16.87 19.82
C THR A 29 -32.39 -16.22 18.47
N ARG A 30 -31.12 -15.88 18.25
CA ARG A 30 -30.61 -15.39 16.97
C ARG A 30 -29.13 -15.75 16.83
N ASN A 31 -28.59 -15.66 15.61
CA ASN A 31 -27.15 -15.76 15.42
C ASN A 31 -26.45 -14.62 16.16
N GLY A 32 -25.49 -14.96 17.03
CA GLY A 32 -24.80 -13.99 17.85
C GLY A 32 -23.85 -13.11 17.03
N LYS A 33 -23.92 -11.80 17.27
CA LYS A 33 -22.91 -10.84 16.78
C LYS A 33 -21.57 -11.14 17.44
N ARG A 34 -20.48 -10.98 16.69
CA ARG A 34 -19.13 -11.33 17.14
C ARG A 34 -18.09 -10.45 16.46
N THR A 35 -16.90 -10.35 17.07
CA THR A 35 -15.73 -9.72 16.45
C THR A 35 -15.13 -10.63 15.37
N GLY A 36 -14.25 -10.10 14.50
CA GLY A 36 -13.59 -10.91 13.47
C GLY A 36 -12.78 -12.06 14.06
N VAL A 37 -12.04 -11.81 15.16
CA VAL A 37 -11.28 -12.85 15.89
C VAL A 37 -12.20 -13.98 16.38
N ALA A 38 -13.32 -13.62 17.02
CA ALA A 38 -14.27 -14.60 17.54
C ALA A 38 -14.98 -15.35 16.42
N GLY A 39 -15.29 -14.68 15.31
CA GLY A 39 -15.86 -15.30 14.11
C GLY A 39 -14.96 -16.37 13.52
N LEU A 40 -13.67 -16.08 13.39
CA LEU A 40 -12.69 -17.07 12.95
C LEU A 40 -12.61 -18.26 13.90
N GLN A 41 -12.51 -18.02 15.21
CA GLN A 41 -12.41 -19.10 16.20
C GLN A 41 -13.65 -20.01 16.17
N VAL A 42 -14.85 -19.43 16.17
CA VAL A 42 -16.10 -20.20 16.11
C VAL A 42 -16.19 -21.00 14.81
N ALA A 43 -15.86 -20.38 13.67
CA ALA A 43 -15.88 -21.07 12.39
C ALA A 43 -14.87 -22.23 12.34
N THR A 44 -13.65 -22.03 12.87
CA THR A 44 -12.63 -23.08 12.86
C THR A 44 -12.94 -24.23 13.81
N ASP A 45 -13.54 -23.94 14.97
CA ASP A 45 -13.97 -24.94 15.94
C ASP A 45 -15.16 -25.74 15.41
N MET A 46 -16.17 -25.11 14.81
CA MET A 46 -17.32 -25.82 14.25
C MET A 46 -16.94 -26.77 13.11
N VAL A 47 -15.94 -26.42 12.30
CA VAL A 47 -15.38 -27.35 11.29
C VAL A 47 -14.66 -28.52 11.98
N LYS A 48 -13.87 -28.24 13.02
CA LYS A 48 -13.14 -29.27 13.79
C LYS A 48 -14.11 -30.24 14.48
N GLU A 49 -15.26 -29.75 14.93
CA GLU A 49 -16.33 -30.54 15.55
C GLU A 49 -17.23 -31.26 14.52
N GLY A 50 -17.05 -31.00 13.22
CA GLY A 50 -17.85 -31.57 12.14
C GLY A 50 -19.29 -31.04 12.07
N LEU A 51 -19.57 -29.88 12.67
CA LEU A 51 -20.89 -29.25 12.65
C LEU A 51 -21.19 -28.58 11.30
N ILE A 52 -20.16 -28.00 10.69
CA ILE A 52 -20.18 -27.36 9.36
C ILE A 52 -18.96 -27.81 8.55
N ASP A 53 -19.02 -27.67 7.23
CA ASP A 53 -17.84 -27.89 6.37
C ASP A 53 -17.03 -26.60 6.17
N GLU A 54 -15.88 -26.70 5.48
CA GLU A 54 -15.01 -25.55 5.21
C GLU A 54 -15.71 -24.47 4.34
N LYS A 55 -16.65 -24.86 3.46
CA LYS A 55 -17.35 -23.91 2.57
C LYS A 55 -18.39 -23.10 3.35
N ASP A 56 -19.15 -23.77 4.22
CA ASP A 56 -20.08 -23.15 5.15
C ASP A 56 -19.35 -22.20 6.09
N ALA A 57 -18.17 -22.60 6.60
CA ALA A 57 -17.34 -21.75 7.45
C ALA A 57 -16.90 -20.46 6.73
N LEU A 58 -16.48 -20.56 5.46
CA LEU A 58 -16.09 -19.41 4.65
C LEU A 58 -17.24 -18.41 4.44
N LEU A 59 -18.46 -18.90 4.24
CA LEU A 59 -19.64 -18.06 4.05
C LEU A 59 -20.12 -17.36 5.34
N ARG A 60 -19.66 -17.82 6.50
CA ARG A 60 -20.05 -17.29 7.83
C ARG A 60 -19.08 -16.26 8.39
N VAL A 61 -17.87 -16.18 7.83
CA VAL A 61 -16.87 -15.18 8.21
C VAL A 61 -17.08 -13.93 7.35
N ASP A 62 -17.41 -12.80 7.97
CA ASP A 62 -17.50 -11.52 7.26
C ASP A 62 -16.10 -11.07 6.82
N PRO A 63 -15.83 -10.93 5.51
CA PRO A 63 -14.53 -10.50 5.01
C PRO A 63 -14.09 -9.14 5.57
N ARG A 64 -15.02 -8.22 5.86
CA ARG A 64 -14.69 -6.89 6.41
C ARG A 64 -14.14 -6.98 7.82
N SER A 65 -14.54 -7.99 8.57
CA SER A 65 -14.04 -8.23 9.93
C SER A 65 -12.60 -8.73 9.95
N LEU A 66 -12.08 -9.21 8.80
CA LEU A 66 -10.70 -9.68 8.67
C LEU A 66 -9.70 -8.53 8.58
N ASP A 67 -10.12 -7.36 8.12
CA ASP A 67 -9.26 -6.17 8.04
C ASP A 67 -8.65 -5.82 9.41
N GLN A 68 -9.45 -5.92 10.47
CA GLN A 68 -9.01 -5.71 11.86
C GLN A 68 -7.84 -6.59 12.27
N LEU A 69 -7.67 -7.76 11.64
CA LEU A 69 -6.62 -8.73 11.96
C LEU A 69 -5.31 -8.43 11.23
N LEU A 70 -5.35 -7.59 10.20
CA LEU A 70 -4.18 -7.17 9.43
C LEU A 70 -3.47 -5.99 10.09
N HIS A 71 -4.20 -5.19 10.86
CA HIS A 71 -3.62 -4.07 11.60
C HIS A 71 -2.75 -4.56 12.76
N PRO A 72 -1.66 -3.85 13.09
CA PRO A 72 -0.90 -4.11 14.30
C PRO A 72 -1.80 -4.06 15.53
N THR A 73 -1.49 -4.85 16.54
CA THR A 73 -2.23 -4.88 17.81
C THR A 73 -1.27 -4.80 18.99
N PHE A 74 -1.72 -4.33 20.16
CA PHE A 74 -0.86 -4.36 21.34
C PHE A 74 -0.69 -5.79 21.87
N VAL A 75 0.46 -6.03 22.50
CA VAL A 75 0.66 -7.23 23.31
C VAL A 75 -0.20 -7.10 24.56
N GLU A 76 -1.13 -8.02 24.78
CA GLU A 76 -2.16 -7.93 25.84
C GLU A 76 -1.57 -7.71 27.24
N ALA A 77 -0.42 -8.32 27.54
CA ALA A 77 0.28 -8.14 28.82
C ALA A 77 0.90 -6.74 28.99
N ALA A 78 1.32 -6.11 27.89
CA ALA A 78 1.85 -4.75 27.88
C ALA A 78 0.71 -3.73 27.98
N GLU A 79 -0.37 -3.92 27.22
CA GLU A 79 -1.56 -3.06 27.22
C GLU A 79 -2.20 -2.97 28.61
N LYS A 80 -2.31 -4.10 29.33
CA LYS A 80 -2.88 -4.11 30.70
C LYS A 80 -2.03 -3.36 31.73
N LYS A 81 -0.74 -3.14 31.47
CA LYS A 81 0.18 -2.41 32.36
C LYS A 81 0.33 -0.95 31.99
N ALA A 82 -0.13 -0.56 30.79
CA ALA A 82 0.04 0.77 30.28
C ALA A 82 -0.87 1.77 31.01
N VAL A 83 -0.40 3.01 31.12
CA VAL A 83 -1.16 4.09 31.75
C VAL A 83 -2.11 4.69 30.71
N VAL A 84 -3.41 4.56 30.95
CA VAL A 84 -4.44 5.20 30.12
C VAL A 84 -4.50 6.68 30.46
N ILE A 85 -4.35 7.53 29.45
CA ILE A 85 -4.34 9.00 29.60
C ILE A 85 -5.56 9.67 28.98
N GLY A 86 -6.32 8.98 28.13
CA GLY A 86 -7.54 9.51 27.55
C GLY A 86 -8.31 8.52 26.68
N HIS A 87 -9.48 8.95 26.21
CA HIS A 87 -10.35 8.15 25.36
C HIS A 87 -11.05 8.99 24.28
N GLY A 88 -11.23 8.42 23.09
CA GLY A 88 -11.93 9.04 21.97
C GLY A 88 -12.71 8.02 21.14
N ASN A 89 -13.16 8.41 19.95
CA ASN A 89 -13.89 7.50 19.07
C ASN A 89 -12.94 6.61 18.27
N ALA A 90 -13.17 5.30 18.31
CA ALA A 90 -12.46 4.28 17.55
C ALA A 90 -12.73 4.41 16.03
N ALA A 91 -12.03 5.31 15.36
CA ALA A 91 -12.30 5.67 13.97
C ALA A 91 -11.62 4.72 12.97
N GLY A 92 -10.35 4.39 13.19
CA GLY A 92 -9.57 3.47 12.37
C GLY A 92 -8.94 2.36 13.23
N PRO A 93 -9.18 1.07 12.94
CA PRO A 93 -8.72 -0.03 13.77
C PRO A 93 -7.19 -0.15 13.77
N GLY A 94 -6.66 -0.82 14.80
CA GLY A 94 -5.23 -1.07 14.97
C GLY A 94 -4.61 -0.44 16.21
N ALA A 95 -3.34 -0.74 16.42
CA ALA A 95 -2.47 -0.19 17.45
C ALA A 95 -1.35 0.60 16.78
N ALA A 96 -1.15 1.85 17.20
CA ALA A 96 -0.06 2.68 16.73
C ALA A 96 0.74 3.22 17.92
N VAL A 97 2.05 3.29 17.75
CA VAL A 97 3.01 3.87 18.69
C VAL A 97 3.84 4.85 17.89
N GLY A 98 4.18 5.99 18.48
CA GLY A 98 5.07 6.92 17.82
C GLY A 98 5.25 8.24 18.56
N HIS A 99 6.21 9.01 18.06
CA HIS A 99 6.48 10.37 18.47
C HIS A 99 5.38 11.31 18.00
N ILE A 100 4.93 12.20 18.86
CA ILE A 100 3.91 13.19 18.54
C ILE A 100 4.46 14.19 17.51
N VAL A 101 3.67 14.45 16.47
CA VAL A 101 3.87 15.52 15.48
C VAL A 101 2.57 16.29 15.28
N PHE A 102 2.67 17.61 15.15
CA PHE A 102 1.48 18.49 15.10
C PHE A 102 1.12 19.00 13.70
N THR A 103 1.99 18.79 12.70
CA THR A 103 1.77 19.23 11.33
C THR A 103 2.09 18.13 10.33
N ALA A 104 1.34 18.10 9.23
CA ALA A 104 1.54 17.14 8.16
C ALA A 104 2.92 17.28 7.48
N ASP A 105 3.38 18.51 7.28
CA ASP A 105 4.69 18.80 6.70
C ASP A 105 5.85 18.24 7.53
N GLU A 106 5.78 18.37 8.85
CA GLU A 106 6.84 17.86 9.72
C GLU A 106 6.82 16.34 9.77
N ALA A 107 5.62 15.73 9.81
CA ALA A 107 5.46 14.29 9.68
C ALA A 107 6.11 13.76 8.40
N MET A 108 5.84 14.42 7.26
CA MET A 108 6.45 14.06 5.97
C MET A 108 7.97 14.29 5.98
N LYS A 109 8.48 15.40 6.51
CA LYS A 109 9.92 15.67 6.59
C LYS A 109 10.65 14.61 7.41
N ILE A 110 10.10 14.22 8.57
CA ILE A 110 10.71 13.22 9.44
C ILE A 110 10.68 11.86 8.75
N ALA A 111 9.53 11.43 8.22
CA ALA A 111 9.42 10.17 7.49
C ALA A 111 10.33 10.09 6.25
N ASN A 112 10.56 11.23 5.58
CA ASN A 112 11.47 11.32 4.45
C ASN A 112 12.95 11.22 4.86
N LYS A 113 13.31 11.67 6.06
CA LYS A 113 14.68 11.57 6.61
C LYS A 113 14.95 10.18 7.18
N ASP A 114 13.99 9.64 7.92
CA ASP A 114 14.05 8.31 8.51
C ASP A 114 12.76 7.54 8.22
N LYS A 115 12.85 6.59 7.28
CA LYS A 115 11.72 5.75 6.89
C LYS A 115 11.22 4.84 8.02
N LYS A 116 12.00 4.68 9.10
CA LYS A 116 11.61 3.89 10.28
C LYS A 116 11.03 4.74 11.41
N ALA A 117 10.94 6.05 11.22
CA ALA A 117 10.35 6.93 12.23
C ALA A 117 8.89 6.53 12.49
N GLN A 118 8.57 6.35 13.77
CA GLN A 118 7.23 6.09 14.25
C GLN A 118 6.63 7.40 14.74
N LEU A 119 5.53 7.84 14.14
CA LEU A 119 4.90 9.14 14.33
C LEU A 119 3.40 8.98 14.60
N ILE A 120 2.89 9.81 15.51
CA ILE A 120 1.45 9.99 15.73
C ILE A 120 1.11 11.43 15.37
N LEU A 121 0.30 11.62 14.32
CA LEU A 121 -0.16 12.94 13.90
C LEU A 121 -1.29 13.39 14.80
N VAL A 122 -1.04 14.43 15.60
CA VAL A 122 -2.01 15.03 16.52
C VAL A 122 -2.49 16.35 15.92
N ARG A 123 -3.80 16.48 15.71
CA ARG A 123 -4.43 17.68 15.12
C ARG A 123 -5.67 18.10 15.89
N ALA A 124 -6.03 19.38 15.85
CA ALA A 124 -7.36 19.78 16.31
C ALA A 124 -8.46 19.11 15.45
N GLU A 125 -8.29 19.18 14.13
CA GLU A 125 -9.07 18.54 13.08
C GLU A 125 -8.19 18.40 11.83
N THR A 126 -8.44 17.41 10.98
CA THR A 126 -7.67 17.22 9.73
C THR A 126 -8.39 17.82 8.54
N SER A 127 -7.65 18.29 7.53
CA SER A 127 -8.15 18.73 6.23
C SER A 127 -7.54 17.89 5.08
N PRO A 128 -8.00 18.06 3.82
CA PRO A 128 -7.39 17.39 2.66
C PRO A 128 -5.89 17.65 2.49
N GLU A 129 -5.38 18.78 2.98
CA GLU A 129 -3.96 19.14 2.92
C GLU A 129 -3.11 18.25 3.84
N ASP A 130 -3.71 17.68 4.89
CA ASP A 130 -3.04 16.82 5.86
C ASP A 130 -2.78 15.39 5.34
N LEU A 131 -3.28 15.04 4.15
CA LEU A 131 -3.23 13.67 3.62
C LEU A 131 -1.81 13.10 3.58
N GLY A 132 -0.82 13.88 3.15
CA GLY A 132 0.58 13.43 3.10
C GLY A 132 1.13 13.08 4.48
N GLY A 133 0.78 13.87 5.51
CA GLY A 133 1.13 13.60 6.90
C GLY A 133 0.39 12.41 7.49
N MET A 134 -0.90 12.24 7.16
CA MET A 134 -1.69 11.07 7.60
C MET A 134 -1.13 9.76 7.03
N VAL A 135 -0.64 9.78 5.79
CA VAL A 135 0.03 8.62 5.17
C VAL A 135 1.39 8.36 5.84
N ALA A 136 2.14 9.40 6.17
CA ALA A 136 3.44 9.30 6.81
C ALA A 136 3.38 8.77 8.26
N ALA A 137 2.33 9.11 9.02
CA ALA A 137 2.17 8.71 10.42
C ALA A 137 1.66 7.26 10.59
N GLN A 138 1.97 6.62 11.71
CA GLN A 138 1.45 5.29 12.07
C GLN A 138 0.02 5.38 12.60
N GLY A 139 -0.34 6.53 13.18
CA GLY A 139 -1.70 6.80 13.60
C GLY A 139 -2.02 8.28 13.64
N VAL A 140 -3.33 8.56 13.68
CA VAL A 140 -3.88 9.93 13.69
C VAL A 140 -4.78 10.09 14.91
N LEU A 141 -4.54 11.15 15.67
CA LEU A 141 -5.32 11.51 16.85
C LEU A 141 -5.90 12.91 16.67
N THR A 142 -7.22 13.04 16.76
CA THR A 142 -7.88 14.36 16.66
C THR A 142 -8.68 14.74 17.90
N MET A 143 -8.58 16.01 18.28
CA MET A 143 -9.38 16.60 19.36
C MET A 143 -10.87 16.64 18.99
N ARG A 144 -11.19 17.02 17.75
CA ARG A 144 -12.56 17.13 17.21
C ARG A 144 -12.81 16.10 16.12
N GLY A 145 -14.09 15.91 15.80
CA GLY A 145 -14.53 15.03 14.72
C GLY A 145 -15.14 13.72 15.20
N GLY A 146 -16.29 13.36 14.64
CA GLY A 146 -16.95 12.09 14.90
C GLY A 146 -16.48 10.98 13.96
N MET A 147 -17.19 9.84 14.01
CA MET A 147 -16.92 8.65 13.18
C MET A 147 -17.04 8.88 11.67
N THR A 148 -17.58 10.01 11.22
CA THR A 148 -17.73 10.42 9.82
C THR A 148 -16.92 11.67 9.48
N SER A 149 -16.04 12.12 10.38
CA SER A 149 -15.13 13.25 10.12
C SER A 149 -14.12 12.93 9.01
N HIS A 150 -13.49 13.96 8.45
CA HIS A 150 -12.45 13.81 7.44
C HIS A 150 -11.37 12.81 7.89
N ALA A 151 -10.84 12.98 9.11
CA ALA A 151 -9.84 12.07 9.70
C ALA A 151 -10.32 10.62 9.71
N ALA A 152 -11.55 10.37 10.18
CA ALA A 152 -12.11 9.03 10.29
C ALA A 152 -12.34 8.37 8.91
N VAL A 153 -12.82 9.12 7.93
CA VAL A 153 -13.08 8.60 6.58
C VAL A 153 -11.77 8.29 5.88
N VAL A 154 -10.84 9.23 5.88
CA VAL A 154 -9.54 9.07 5.22
C VAL A 154 -8.74 7.96 5.88
N ALA A 155 -8.61 7.95 7.22
CA ALA A 155 -7.84 6.93 7.93
C ALA A 155 -8.32 5.50 7.64
N ARG A 156 -9.63 5.28 7.50
CA ARG A 156 -10.17 3.98 7.08
C ARG A 156 -9.80 3.63 5.63
N GLN A 157 -9.82 4.60 4.72
CA GLN A 157 -9.45 4.37 3.32
C GLN A 157 -7.97 4.00 3.17
N ILE A 158 -7.11 4.62 3.97
CA ILE A 158 -5.66 4.37 3.93
C ILE A 158 -5.17 3.34 4.96
N GLY A 159 -6.09 2.69 5.70
CA GLY A 159 -5.76 1.64 6.67
C GLY A 159 -4.90 2.09 7.83
N LYS A 160 -5.07 3.33 8.32
CA LYS A 160 -4.31 3.87 9.46
C LYS A 160 -5.11 3.79 10.76
N THR A 161 -4.40 3.53 11.85
CA THR A 161 -4.99 3.58 13.20
C THR A 161 -5.43 5.01 13.48
N CYS A 162 -6.68 5.21 13.89
CA CYS A 162 -7.20 6.57 14.09
C CYS A 162 -8.17 6.64 15.26
N ILE A 163 -7.97 7.65 16.11
CA ILE A 163 -8.89 8.04 17.18
C ILE A 163 -9.34 9.47 16.90
N THR A 164 -10.65 9.70 16.84
CA THR A 164 -11.20 11.04 16.60
C THR A 164 -12.08 11.51 17.74
N GLY A 165 -12.14 12.83 17.93
CA GLY A 165 -13.07 13.43 18.87
C GLY A 165 -12.72 13.14 20.33
N CYS A 166 -11.42 13.11 20.66
CA CYS A 166 -10.99 13.08 22.05
C CYS A 166 -11.09 14.50 22.62
N SER A 167 -12.28 14.83 23.15
CA SER A 167 -12.60 16.17 23.67
C SER A 167 -11.77 16.58 24.89
N GLU A 168 -11.12 15.61 25.54
CA GLU A 168 -10.23 15.83 26.69
C GLU A 168 -8.87 16.40 26.29
N ILE A 169 -8.47 16.26 25.02
CA ILE A 169 -7.22 16.81 24.52
C ILE A 169 -7.37 18.31 24.33
N LYS A 170 -6.41 19.09 24.79
CA LYS A 170 -6.22 20.48 24.33
C LYS A 170 -4.96 20.55 23.48
N VAL A 171 -5.14 20.72 22.17
CA VAL A 171 -4.03 20.85 21.23
C VAL A 171 -3.68 22.32 21.04
N ASN A 172 -2.40 22.66 21.18
CA ASN A 172 -1.84 23.95 20.77
C ASN A 172 -0.81 23.72 19.67
N GLU A 173 -1.22 23.96 18.42
CA GLU A 173 -0.40 23.71 17.23
C GLU A 173 0.76 24.71 17.09
N GLU A 174 0.60 25.95 17.54
CA GLU A 174 1.66 26.97 17.51
C GLU A 174 2.77 26.66 18.53
N ALA A 175 2.36 26.31 19.75
CA ALA A 175 3.30 25.94 20.82
C ALA A 175 3.77 24.48 20.72
N LYS A 176 3.23 23.70 19.76
CA LYS A 176 3.54 22.28 19.54
C LYS A 176 3.41 21.44 20.82
N THR A 177 2.28 21.61 21.50
CA THR A 177 1.97 20.90 22.75
C THR A 177 0.55 20.34 22.74
N MET A 178 0.33 19.26 23.49
CA MET A 178 -1.01 18.80 23.83
C MET A 178 -1.14 18.54 25.33
N GLU A 179 -2.27 18.92 25.93
CA GLU A 179 -2.62 18.57 27.30
C GLU A 179 -3.61 17.41 27.29
N LEU A 180 -3.29 16.30 27.98
CA LEU A 180 -4.16 15.13 28.12
C LEU A 180 -3.84 14.41 29.44
N GLY A 181 -4.86 13.94 30.16
CA GLY A 181 -4.66 13.18 31.40
C GLY A 181 -3.96 13.95 32.53
N GLY A 182 -3.98 15.29 32.49
CA GLY A 182 -3.25 16.14 33.44
C GLY A 182 -1.75 16.30 33.15
N HIS A 183 -1.28 15.81 32.01
CA HIS A 183 0.10 15.96 31.54
C HIS A 183 0.18 16.81 30.27
N VAL A 184 1.28 17.56 30.12
CA VAL A 184 1.59 18.34 28.91
C VAL A 184 2.65 17.58 28.11
N TYR A 185 2.25 17.14 26.93
CA TYR A 185 3.10 16.47 25.96
C TYR A 185 3.62 17.46 24.91
N HIS A 186 4.86 17.28 24.50
CA HIS A 186 5.55 18.09 23.50
C HIS A 186 5.77 17.30 22.22
N GLU A 187 6.11 18.00 21.14
CA GLU A 187 6.54 17.37 19.90
C GLU A 187 7.75 16.46 20.16
N GLY A 188 7.70 15.23 19.66
CA GLY A 188 8.72 14.23 19.91
C GLY A 188 8.46 13.32 21.13
N ASP A 189 7.51 13.64 22.02
CA ASP A 189 7.13 12.72 23.09
C ASP A 189 6.41 11.49 22.51
N ILE A 190 6.57 10.33 23.16
CA ILE A 190 6.02 9.07 22.65
C ILE A 190 4.67 8.80 23.31
N ILE A 191 3.67 8.49 22.48
CA ILE A 191 2.37 7.98 22.92
C ILE A 191 1.99 6.73 22.14
N SER A 192 1.03 5.99 22.68
CA SER A 192 0.45 4.82 22.04
C SER A 192 -1.07 4.98 21.95
N ILE A 193 -1.65 4.60 20.81
CA ILE A 193 -3.11 4.66 20.58
C ILE A 193 -3.67 3.32 20.13
N ASN A 194 -4.80 2.92 20.70
CA ASN A 194 -5.60 1.77 20.25
C ASN A 194 -6.84 2.29 19.52
N GLY A 195 -6.78 2.33 18.19
CA GLY A 195 -7.90 2.78 17.36
C GLY A 195 -9.06 1.79 17.26
N SER A 196 -8.91 0.57 17.82
CA SER A 196 -10.00 -0.41 17.92
C SER A 196 -10.87 -0.17 19.16
N THR A 197 -10.28 0.30 20.25
CA THR A 197 -10.99 0.62 21.49
C THR A 197 -11.24 2.11 21.68
N GLY A 198 -10.47 2.98 21.02
CA GLY A 198 -10.49 4.42 21.25
C GLY A 198 -9.61 4.88 22.41
N THR A 199 -8.73 4.01 22.94
CA THR A 199 -7.91 4.31 24.12
C THR A 199 -6.57 4.93 23.76
N ILE A 200 -6.13 5.92 24.54
CA ILE A 200 -4.85 6.62 24.41
C ILE A 200 -4.01 6.31 25.64
N TYR A 201 -2.74 6.00 25.44
CA TYR A 201 -1.81 5.59 26.49
C TYR A 201 -0.54 6.43 26.53
N ASP A 202 0.00 6.57 27.73
CA ASP A 202 1.30 7.19 27.96
C ASP A 202 2.44 6.26 27.54
N GLY A 203 3.43 6.82 26.83
CA GLY A 203 4.63 6.10 26.44
C GLY A 203 4.44 5.05 25.34
N ALA A 204 5.49 4.26 25.12
CA ALA A 204 5.53 3.20 24.12
C ALA A 204 4.97 1.88 24.67
N ILE A 205 4.04 1.26 23.94
CA ILE A 205 3.53 -0.08 24.23
C ILE A 205 4.03 -1.04 23.15
N GLU A 206 4.48 -2.22 23.56
CA GLU A 206 4.89 -3.26 22.62
C GLU A 206 3.73 -3.68 21.70
N THR A 207 3.97 -3.61 20.39
CA THR A 207 3.03 -4.03 19.36
C THR A 207 3.45 -5.37 18.77
N LYS A 208 2.46 -6.14 18.31
CA LYS A 208 2.65 -7.30 17.45
C LYS A 208 2.04 -6.99 16.08
N GLU A 209 2.69 -7.46 15.04
CA GLU A 209 2.15 -7.33 13.68
C GLU A 209 0.83 -8.11 13.55
N GLY A 210 -0.06 -7.59 12.71
CA GLY A 210 -1.26 -8.31 12.30
C GLY A 210 -0.93 -9.49 11.38
N GLY A 211 -1.92 -10.36 11.15
CA GLY A 211 -1.81 -11.45 10.18
C GLY A 211 -1.30 -12.79 10.71
N ASP A 212 -0.64 -12.83 11.87
CA ASP A 212 -0.04 -14.07 12.40
C ASP A 212 -1.04 -14.99 13.17
N ASN A 213 -2.34 -14.68 13.12
CA ASN A 213 -3.37 -15.50 13.76
C ASN A 213 -3.50 -16.86 13.03
N LYS A 214 -3.26 -17.97 13.74
CA LYS A 214 -3.34 -19.33 13.17
C LYS A 214 -4.69 -19.64 12.51
N ASN A 215 -5.80 -19.18 13.09
CA ASN A 215 -7.13 -19.37 12.50
C ASN A 215 -7.32 -18.52 11.25
N PHE A 216 -6.74 -17.32 11.21
CA PHE A 216 -6.77 -16.46 10.03
C PHE A 216 -6.06 -17.14 8.85
N VAL A 217 -4.83 -17.61 9.05
CA VAL A 217 -4.09 -18.37 8.03
C VAL A 217 -4.85 -19.64 7.60
N LYS A 218 -5.47 -20.35 8.54
CA LYS A 218 -6.27 -21.54 8.23
C LYS A 218 -7.48 -21.23 7.34
N VAL A 219 -8.22 -20.17 7.65
CA VAL A 219 -9.38 -19.74 6.86
C VAL A 219 -8.95 -19.23 5.48
N LEU A 220 -7.84 -18.49 5.38
CA LEU A 220 -7.28 -18.09 4.08
C LEU A 220 -6.88 -19.31 3.22
N ASN A 221 -6.27 -20.34 3.82
CA ASN A 221 -5.94 -21.57 3.10
C ASN A 221 -7.20 -22.31 2.60
N TRP A 222 -8.30 -22.28 3.35
CA TRP A 222 -9.59 -22.78 2.87
C TRP A 222 -10.11 -21.95 1.71
N ALA A 223 -10.06 -20.61 1.82
CA ALA A 223 -10.48 -19.72 0.75
C ALA A 223 -9.70 -20.00 -0.54
N ASP A 224 -8.37 -20.12 -0.44
CA ASP A 224 -7.48 -20.44 -1.56
C ASP A 224 -7.82 -21.78 -2.24
N LYS A 225 -8.21 -22.79 -1.47
CA LYS A 225 -8.59 -24.12 -1.98
C LYS A 225 -9.85 -24.07 -2.87
N TYR A 226 -10.79 -23.19 -2.56
CA TYR A 226 -12.07 -23.08 -3.29
C TYR A 226 -12.12 -21.87 -4.25
N ALA A 227 -11.16 -20.94 -4.16
CA ALA A 227 -11.09 -19.77 -5.00
C ALA A 227 -10.88 -20.15 -6.48
N ARG A 228 -11.69 -19.55 -7.35
CA ARG A 228 -11.51 -19.65 -8.82
C ARG A 228 -10.63 -18.54 -9.38
N ILE A 229 -10.60 -17.41 -8.67
CA ILE A 229 -9.80 -16.23 -9.00
C ILE A 229 -8.51 -16.26 -8.19
N LYS A 230 -7.42 -15.87 -8.84
CA LYS A 230 -6.13 -15.64 -8.17
C LYS A 230 -6.11 -14.21 -7.67
N VAL A 231 -5.62 -14.00 -6.45
CA VAL A 231 -5.42 -12.67 -5.89
C VAL A 231 -3.98 -12.24 -6.18
N PHE A 232 -3.85 -11.14 -6.90
CA PHE A 232 -2.58 -10.45 -7.13
C PHE A 232 -2.60 -9.12 -6.37
N ALA A 233 -1.43 -8.64 -5.98
CA ALA A 233 -1.30 -7.35 -5.31
C ALA A 233 -0.89 -6.25 -6.29
N ASN A 234 -1.20 -5.01 -5.92
CA ASN A 234 -0.58 -3.83 -6.50
C ASN A 234 0.58 -3.45 -5.58
N ALA A 235 1.80 -3.45 -6.09
CA ALA A 235 3.00 -3.15 -5.31
C ALA A 235 4.05 -2.50 -6.21
N ASP A 236 4.59 -1.39 -5.73
CA ASP A 236 5.52 -0.55 -6.48
C ASP A 236 6.94 -0.59 -5.84
N THR A 237 7.05 -1.15 -4.63
CA THR A 237 8.33 -1.28 -3.91
C THR A 237 8.62 -2.71 -3.43
N PRO A 238 9.90 -3.09 -3.23
CA PRO A 238 10.26 -4.44 -2.79
C PRO A 238 9.62 -4.85 -1.45
N GLU A 239 9.43 -3.88 -0.55
CA GLU A 239 8.81 -4.10 0.76
C GLU A 239 7.31 -4.42 0.61
N GLU A 240 6.59 -3.65 -0.20
CA GLU A 240 5.19 -3.93 -0.53
C GLU A 240 5.02 -5.28 -1.21
N ALA A 241 5.93 -5.63 -2.13
CA ALA A 241 5.90 -6.92 -2.82
C ALA A 241 6.15 -8.08 -1.84
N HIS A 242 7.13 -7.96 -0.96
CA HIS A 242 7.40 -8.95 0.08
C HIS A 242 6.18 -9.15 1.00
N ASN A 243 5.58 -8.05 1.46
CA ASN A 243 4.39 -8.09 2.33
C ASN A 243 3.19 -8.72 1.61
N ALA A 244 2.97 -8.38 0.34
CA ALA A 244 1.92 -8.99 -0.46
C ALA A 244 2.04 -10.52 -0.53
N ILE A 245 3.25 -11.04 -0.78
CA ILE A 245 3.49 -12.49 -0.82
C ILE A 245 3.31 -13.12 0.56
N ARG A 246 3.77 -12.46 1.63
CA ARG A 246 3.54 -12.92 3.01
C ARG A 246 2.04 -13.09 3.31
N PHE A 247 1.19 -12.21 2.80
CA PHE A 247 -0.27 -12.31 2.93
C PHE A 247 -0.95 -13.25 1.92
N GLY A 248 -0.18 -13.95 1.08
CA GLY A 248 -0.69 -15.00 0.19
C GLY A 248 -0.99 -14.55 -1.24
N ALA A 249 -0.59 -13.34 -1.65
CA ALA A 249 -0.72 -12.91 -3.04
C ALA A 249 0.02 -13.88 -3.98
N ARG A 250 -0.59 -14.16 -5.14
CA ARG A 250 0.00 -15.03 -6.19
C ARG A 250 0.98 -14.30 -7.10
N GLY A 251 1.24 -13.03 -6.82
CA GLY A 251 2.18 -12.16 -7.50
C GLY A 251 1.72 -10.71 -7.52
N ILE A 252 2.43 -9.92 -8.33
CA ILE A 252 2.14 -8.49 -8.51
C ILE A 252 1.41 -8.33 -9.83
N GLY A 253 0.15 -7.94 -9.74
CA GLY A 253 -0.74 -7.74 -10.90
C GLY A 253 -0.58 -6.37 -11.54
N LEU A 254 -0.09 -5.40 -10.76
CA LEU A 254 0.22 -4.05 -11.22
C LEU A 254 1.38 -3.47 -10.39
N CYS A 255 2.50 -3.24 -11.06
CA CYS A 255 3.61 -2.43 -10.57
C CYS A 255 3.65 -1.13 -11.39
N ARG A 256 3.46 0.00 -10.71
CA ARG A 256 3.44 1.34 -11.30
C ARG A 256 4.85 1.89 -11.37
N THR A 257 5.36 2.09 -12.58
CA THR A 257 6.72 2.60 -12.80
C THR A 257 6.90 4.05 -12.37
N GLU A 258 5.82 4.79 -12.18
CA GLU A 258 5.86 6.24 -12.22
C GLU A 258 6.29 6.82 -10.87
N HIS A 259 5.98 6.08 -9.81
CA HIS A 259 6.50 6.30 -8.46
C HIS A 259 8.02 6.09 -8.39
N MET A 260 8.58 5.25 -9.26
CA MET A 260 10.02 4.97 -9.30
C MET A 260 10.83 6.18 -9.81
N PHE A 261 10.21 7.15 -10.48
CA PHE A 261 10.89 8.34 -10.99
C PHE A 261 10.86 9.54 -10.03
N ARG A 262 10.07 9.50 -8.95
CA ARG A 262 9.84 10.67 -8.07
C ARG A 262 10.89 10.86 -6.96
N GLY A 263 11.85 9.95 -6.81
CA GLY A 263 12.94 10.12 -5.84
C GLY A 263 13.83 11.31 -6.21
N LYS A 264 14.40 12.02 -5.22
CA LYS A 264 15.24 13.23 -5.44
C LYS A 264 16.34 13.00 -6.48
N ASP A 265 17.02 11.86 -6.41
CA ASP A 265 18.13 11.51 -7.30
C ASP A 265 17.70 11.18 -8.74
N ARG A 266 16.40 11.00 -8.98
CA ARG A 266 15.82 10.53 -10.24
C ARG A 266 14.93 11.57 -10.89
N LEU A 267 14.22 12.35 -10.09
CA LEU A 267 13.31 13.40 -10.57
C LEU A 267 14.08 14.41 -11.41
N PHE A 268 15.26 14.83 -10.96
CA PHE A 268 16.10 15.75 -11.73
C PHE A 268 16.49 15.17 -13.11
N ILE A 269 16.86 13.89 -13.17
CA ILE A 269 17.22 13.20 -14.43
C ILE A 269 15.99 13.09 -15.34
N MET A 270 14.81 12.80 -14.78
CA MET A 270 13.54 12.80 -15.51
C MET A 270 13.22 14.20 -16.08
N GLN A 271 13.46 15.26 -15.30
CA GLN A 271 13.28 16.63 -15.76
C GLN A 271 14.26 16.98 -16.89
N GLN A 272 15.53 16.58 -16.79
CA GLN A 272 16.50 16.73 -17.88
C GLN A 272 16.04 16.02 -19.17
N MET A 273 15.52 14.80 -19.05
CA MET A 273 14.96 14.03 -20.15
C MET A 273 13.81 14.78 -20.83
N ILE A 274 12.89 15.36 -20.04
CA ILE A 274 11.74 16.13 -20.54
C ILE A 274 12.17 17.43 -21.24
N LEU A 275 13.20 18.09 -20.71
CA LEU A 275 13.77 19.33 -21.23
C LEU A 275 14.68 19.11 -22.44
N SER A 276 15.00 17.87 -22.82
CA SER A 276 15.90 17.56 -23.95
C SER A 276 15.30 17.95 -25.30
N ASP A 277 16.11 18.60 -26.15
CA ASP A 277 15.69 19.12 -27.46
C ASP A 277 15.81 18.06 -28.57
N THR A 278 16.68 17.07 -28.36
CA THR A 278 16.99 16.00 -29.32
C THR A 278 16.75 14.62 -28.73
N THR A 279 16.54 13.64 -29.61
CA THR A 279 16.37 12.24 -29.21
C THR A 279 17.67 11.71 -28.58
N GLU A 280 18.83 12.08 -29.14
CA GLU A 280 20.15 11.67 -28.67
C GLU A 280 20.44 12.18 -27.25
N GLU A 281 20.04 13.41 -26.94
CA GLU A 281 20.14 13.96 -25.58
C GLU A 281 19.20 13.23 -24.62
N ARG A 282 17.95 12.99 -25.04
CA ARG A 282 16.96 12.28 -24.23
C ARG A 282 17.43 10.88 -23.86
N VAL A 283 17.99 10.14 -24.81
CA VAL A 283 18.51 8.78 -24.61
C VAL A 283 19.59 8.75 -23.51
N LYS A 284 20.48 9.75 -23.42
CA LYS A 284 21.51 9.80 -22.37
C LYS A 284 20.94 9.90 -20.95
N TYR A 285 19.82 10.59 -20.79
CA TYR A 285 19.14 10.68 -19.50
C TYR A 285 18.31 9.41 -19.22
N LEU A 286 17.68 8.84 -20.26
CA LEU A 286 16.99 7.56 -20.16
C LEU A 286 17.93 6.42 -19.76
N GLU A 287 19.15 6.34 -20.28
CA GLU A 287 20.17 5.36 -19.87
C GLU A 287 20.59 5.48 -18.39
N GLN A 288 20.49 6.68 -17.81
CA GLN A 288 20.72 6.86 -16.37
C GLN A 288 19.52 6.36 -15.55
N LEU A 289 18.31 6.67 -16.00
CA LEU A 289 17.06 6.21 -15.37
C LEU A 289 16.90 4.68 -15.46
N GLU A 290 17.36 4.09 -16.55
CA GLU A 290 17.35 2.64 -16.81
C GLU A 290 18.04 1.87 -15.68
N LYS A 291 19.24 2.30 -15.27
CA LYS A 291 20.00 1.67 -14.18
C LYS A 291 19.25 1.68 -12.86
N PHE A 292 18.56 2.78 -12.55
CA PHE A 292 17.75 2.87 -11.35
C PHE A 292 16.54 1.93 -11.41
N GLN A 293 15.87 1.84 -12.56
CA GLN A 293 14.74 0.93 -12.75
C GLN A 293 15.17 -0.53 -12.73
N GLU A 294 16.29 -0.88 -13.38
CA GLU A 294 16.83 -2.25 -13.38
C GLU A 294 17.08 -2.71 -11.94
N GLU A 295 17.72 -1.88 -11.12
CA GLU A 295 18.00 -2.21 -9.71
C GLU A 295 16.73 -2.38 -8.87
N ASP A 296 15.72 -1.54 -9.09
CA ASP A 296 14.46 -1.67 -8.35
C ASP A 296 13.69 -2.91 -8.77
N PHE A 297 13.59 -3.19 -10.07
CA PHE A 297 12.95 -4.41 -10.57
C PHE A 297 13.71 -5.66 -10.14
N TYR A 298 15.04 -5.61 -10.11
CA TYR A 298 15.86 -6.70 -9.60
C TYR A 298 15.49 -6.98 -8.13
N LYS A 299 15.44 -5.95 -7.27
CA LYS A 299 15.02 -6.10 -5.87
C LYS A 299 13.59 -6.62 -5.75
N MET A 300 12.67 -6.18 -6.61
CA MET A 300 11.30 -6.69 -6.67
C MET A 300 11.29 -8.19 -6.98
N TYR A 301 11.95 -8.63 -8.05
CA TYR A 301 12.04 -10.04 -8.41
C TYR A 301 12.69 -10.89 -7.30
N MET A 302 13.74 -10.38 -6.66
CA MET A 302 14.38 -11.05 -5.53
C MET A 302 13.45 -11.19 -4.33
N ALA A 303 12.65 -10.16 -4.02
CA ALA A 303 11.66 -10.19 -2.95
C ALA A 303 10.54 -11.22 -3.22
N LEU A 304 10.20 -11.46 -4.48
CA LEU A 304 9.19 -12.44 -4.90
C LEU A 304 9.70 -13.90 -4.87
N GLY A 305 11.01 -14.14 -4.83
CA GLY A 305 11.59 -15.47 -4.65
C GLY A 305 11.45 -16.46 -5.82
N GLY A 306 10.95 -16.00 -6.98
CA GLY A 306 10.78 -16.79 -8.20
C GLY A 306 9.46 -17.57 -8.28
N GLY A 307 9.04 -17.95 -9.49
CA GLY A 307 7.76 -18.64 -9.73
C GLY A 307 6.51 -17.77 -9.57
N VAL A 308 6.71 -16.46 -9.39
CA VAL A 308 5.68 -15.46 -9.15
C VAL A 308 5.80 -14.37 -10.22
N ASN A 309 4.67 -13.99 -10.83
CA ASN A 309 4.65 -12.98 -11.88
C ASN A 309 4.76 -11.57 -11.31
N LEU A 310 5.57 -10.74 -11.96
CA LEU A 310 5.59 -9.29 -11.78
C LEU A 310 5.08 -8.63 -13.07
N ASN A 311 3.94 -7.96 -12.97
CA ASN A 311 3.35 -7.25 -14.09
C ASN A 311 3.62 -5.74 -13.99
N VAL A 312 4.56 -5.28 -14.79
CA VAL A 312 5.06 -3.91 -14.81
C VAL A 312 4.27 -3.09 -15.81
N ARG A 313 3.60 -2.04 -15.34
CA ARG A 313 2.93 -1.08 -16.21
C ARG A 313 3.92 0.00 -16.64
N LEU A 314 4.00 0.22 -17.95
CA LEU A 314 4.80 1.30 -18.54
C LEU A 314 4.28 2.68 -18.06
N LEU A 315 5.06 3.72 -18.31
CA LEU A 315 4.81 5.08 -17.85
C LEU A 315 3.42 5.59 -18.31
N ASP A 316 2.52 5.86 -17.36
CA ASP A 316 1.15 6.31 -17.60
C ASP A 316 0.90 7.82 -17.53
N PRO A 317 1.40 8.60 -16.55
CA PRO A 317 1.10 10.01 -16.40
C PRO A 317 1.76 10.83 -17.51
N PRO A 318 1.19 12.00 -17.81
CA PRO A 318 1.82 12.93 -18.71
C PRO A 318 3.09 13.55 -18.11
N LEU A 319 3.96 14.07 -18.98
CA LEU A 319 5.28 14.54 -18.58
C LEU A 319 5.25 15.82 -17.74
N ASP A 320 4.20 16.63 -17.84
CA ASP A 320 4.03 17.85 -17.06
C ASP A 320 3.88 17.58 -15.55
N GLU A 321 3.42 16.39 -15.15
CA GLU A 321 3.37 15.97 -13.73
C GLU A 321 4.74 15.89 -13.05
N TYR A 322 5.84 15.85 -13.83
CA TYR A 322 7.21 15.81 -13.31
C TYR A 322 7.88 17.19 -13.25
N LEU A 323 7.23 18.22 -13.79
CA LEU A 323 7.77 19.57 -13.85
C LEU A 323 7.25 20.44 -12.68
N PRO A 324 8.07 21.37 -12.18
CA PRO A 324 7.65 22.26 -11.09
C PRO A 324 6.60 23.27 -11.55
N ILE A 325 5.70 23.63 -10.64
CA ILE A 325 4.66 24.65 -10.85
C ILE A 325 5.09 26.00 -10.27
N LYS A 326 5.81 25.99 -9.14
CA LYS A 326 6.23 27.22 -8.46
C LYS A 326 7.35 27.90 -9.22
N GLU A 327 7.26 29.22 -9.31
CA GLU A 327 8.25 30.06 -10.01
C GLU A 327 9.68 29.87 -9.46
N GLU A 328 9.81 29.76 -8.14
CA GLU A 328 11.11 29.56 -7.46
C GLU A 328 11.76 28.23 -7.90
N ASP A 329 10.99 27.14 -7.91
CA ASP A 329 11.43 25.80 -8.30
C ASP A 329 11.76 25.74 -9.82
N ILE A 330 11.06 26.51 -10.65
CA ILE A 330 11.35 26.63 -12.09
C ILE A 330 12.70 27.32 -12.31
N VAL A 331 12.99 28.39 -11.56
CA VAL A 331 14.29 29.08 -11.63
C VAL A 331 15.43 28.17 -11.15
N GLU A 332 15.21 27.40 -10.10
CA GLU A 332 16.17 26.42 -9.60
C GLU A 332 16.43 25.33 -10.66
N LEU A 333 15.38 24.74 -11.22
CA LEU A 333 15.50 23.73 -12.28
C LEU A 333 16.25 24.28 -13.49
N ALA A 334 15.97 25.50 -13.93
CA ALA A 334 16.65 26.14 -15.06
C ALA A 334 18.16 26.29 -14.80
N LYS A 335 18.52 26.74 -13.59
CA LYS A 335 19.91 26.88 -13.15
C LYS A 335 20.65 25.54 -13.12
N GLU A 336 20.03 24.50 -12.55
CA GLU A 336 20.63 23.16 -12.48
C GLU A 336 20.74 22.50 -13.86
N SER A 337 19.72 22.68 -14.71
CA SER A 337 19.68 22.17 -16.09
C SER A 337 20.60 22.92 -17.05
N LYS A 338 21.18 24.06 -16.60
CA LYS A 338 21.96 24.98 -17.45
C LYS A 338 21.17 25.45 -18.69
N LYS A 339 19.86 25.64 -18.55
CA LYS A 339 18.97 26.17 -19.60
C LYS A 339 18.39 27.53 -19.17
N PRO A 340 18.08 28.44 -20.12
CA PRO A 340 17.38 29.68 -19.80
C PRO A 340 16.03 29.41 -19.13
N VAL A 341 15.63 30.25 -18.17
CA VAL A 341 14.35 30.12 -17.46
C VAL A 341 13.18 30.16 -18.45
N GLU A 342 13.29 31.00 -19.47
CA GLU A 342 12.31 31.15 -20.55
C GLU A 342 12.13 29.86 -21.34
N THR A 343 13.20 29.10 -21.57
CA THR A 343 13.15 27.81 -22.27
C THR A 343 12.43 26.75 -21.43
N VAL A 344 12.72 26.71 -20.12
CA VAL A 344 12.03 25.80 -19.19
C VAL A 344 10.54 26.14 -19.10
N LYS A 345 10.19 27.42 -18.98
CA LYS A 345 8.79 27.88 -18.96
C LYS A 345 8.06 27.54 -20.26
N ALA A 346 8.67 27.82 -21.42
CA ALA A 346 8.09 27.48 -22.71
C ALA A 346 7.84 25.97 -22.83
N ARG A 347 8.74 25.13 -22.30
CA ARG A 347 8.56 23.68 -22.31
C ARG A 347 7.43 23.22 -21.39
N ILE A 348 7.30 23.81 -20.20
CA ILE A 348 6.18 23.55 -19.28
C ILE A 348 4.86 23.92 -19.96
N GLU A 349 4.78 25.09 -20.58
CA GLU A 349 3.58 25.56 -21.29
C GLU A 349 3.22 24.67 -22.49
N GLN A 350 4.22 24.17 -23.24
CA GLN A 350 4.00 23.22 -24.33
C GLN A 350 3.42 21.89 -23.88
N LEU A 351 3.81 21.41 -22.69
CA LEU A 351 3.34 20.15 -22.13
C LEU A 351 2.06 20.30 -21.32
N HIS A 352 1.70 21.54 -20.96
CA HIS A 352 0.49 21.83 -20.22
C HIS A 352 -0.74 21.42 -21.03
N MET A 353 -1.66 20.70 -20.38
CA MET A 353 -2.89 20.24 -20.99
C MET A 353 -4.10 20.66 -20.17
N THR A 354 -5.14 21.12 -20.85
CA THR A 354 -6.42 21.45 -20.20
C THR A 354 -7.06 20.25 -19.51
N ASN A 355 -6.90 19.05 -20.09
CA ASN A 355 -7.45 17.80 -19.54
C ASN A 355 -6.36 16.69 -19.51
N PRO A 356 -5.46 16.69 -18.51
CA PRO A 356 -4.35 15.74 -18.42
C PRO A 356 -4.78 14.26 -18.45
N MET A 357 -5.96 13.95 -17.89
CA MET A 357 -6.53 12.59 -17.88
C MET A 357 -6.78 12.01 -19.29
N MET A 358 -7.03 12.87 -20.29
CA MET A 358 -7.26 12.46 -21.68
C MET A 358 -6.11 12.87 -22.61
N GLY A 359 -5.00 13.32 -22.06
CA GLY A 359 -3.90 13.97 -22.77
C GLY A 359 -2.86 13.03 -23.40
N LEU A 360 -1.66 13.57 -23.63
CA LEU A 360 -0.49 12.83 -24.09
C LEU A 360 0.12 12.06 -22.93
N ARG A 361 -0.33 10.81 -22.76
CA ARG A 361 -0.02 9.95 -21.62
C ARG A 361 -0.07 8.47 -22.04
N GLY A 362 0.44 7.56 -21.21
CA GLY A 362 0.40 6.12 -21.45
C GLY A 362 0.96 5.71 -22.83
N CYS A 363 0.28 4.80 -23.53
CA CYS A 363 0.75 4.30 -24.83
C CYS A 363 0.99 5.40 -25.88
N ARG A 364 0.30 6.54 -25.79
CA ARG A 364 0.47 7.67 -26.72
C ARG A 364 1.83 8.31 -26.54
N LEU A 365 2.32 8.32 -25.31
CA LEU A 365 3.65 8.81 -24.99
C LEU A 365 4.72 7.89 -25.61
N ASP A 366 4.56 6.57 -25.54
CA ASP A 366 5.46 5.61 -26.21
C ASP A 366 5.39 5.67 -27.74
N VAL A 367 4.26 6.12 -28.31
CA VAL A 367 4.15 6.36 -29.76
C VAL A 367 4.92 7.61 -30.17
N VAL A 368 4.84 8.69 -29.39
CA VAL A 368 5.52 9.96 -29.68
C VAL A 368 7.01 9.93 -29.30
N TYR A 369 7.34 9.25 -28.20
CA TYR A 369 8.68 9.10 -27.64
C TYR A 369 9.02 7.62 -27.41
N PRO A 370 9.23 6.84 -28.50
CA PRO A 370 9.52 5.40 -28.47
C PRO A 370 10.63 4.99 -27.50
N GLU A 371 11.64 5.82 -27.34
CA GLU A 371 12.79 5.60 -26.46
C GLU A 371 12.41 5.40 -24.98
N ILE A 372 11.29 5.95 -24.51
CA ILE A 372 10.81 5.76 -23.13
C ILE A 372 10.41 4.31 -22.91
N GLY A 373 9.47 3.79 -23.71
CA GLY A 373 9.04 2.40 -23.64
C GLY A 373 10.17 1.40 -23.88
N ARG A 374 11.15 1.74 -24.74
CA ARG A 374 12.35 0.91 -24.97
C ARG A 374 13.20 0.80 -23.70
N MET A 375 13.48 1.93 -23.06
CA MET A 375 14.27 1.97 -21.83
C MET A 375 13.61 1.15 -20.72
N GLN A 376 12.29 1.29 -20.54
CA GLN A 376 11.57 0.54 -19.51
C GLN A 376 11.54 -0.97 -19.81
N ALA A 377 11.36 -1.35 -21.07
CA ALA A 377 11.44 -2.75 -21.48
C ALA A 377 12.84 -3.33 -21.21
N GLU A 378 13.89 -2.57 -21.52
CA GLU A 378 15.28 -2.94 -21.25
C GLU A 378 15.53 -3.17 -19.76
N ALA A 379 15.15 -2.23 -18.91
CA ALA A 379 15.30 -2.32 -17.46
C ALA A 379 14.58 -3.57 -16.89
N VAL A 380 13.34 -3.83 -17.30
CA VAL A 380 12.55 -4.97 -16.82
C VAL A 380 13.19 -6.31 -17.22
N ILE A 381 13.66 -6.43 -18.47
CA ILE A 381 14.21 -7.68 -19.00
C ILE A 381 15.59 -7.97 -18.42
N LYS A 382 16.48 -6.96 -18.32
CA LYS A 382 17.79 -7.12 -17.67
C LYS A 382 17.63 -7.53 -16.21
N ALA A 383 16.74 -6.85 -15.47
CA ALA A 383 16.45 -7.17 -14.09
C ALA A 383 15.93 -8.59 -13.92
N ALA A 384 15.04 -9.05 -14.80
CA ALA A 384 14.50 -10.40 -14.79
C ALA A 384 15.59 -11.46 -15.05
N LEU A 385 16.46 -11.25 -16.05
CA LEU A 385 17.57 -12.16 -16.35
C LEU A 385 18.53 -12.27 -15.17
N ARG A 386 18.91 -11.12 -14.60
CA ARG A 386 19.82 -11.04 -13.44
C ARG A 386 19.22 -11.73 -12.22
N ALA A 387 17.96 -11.42 -11.88
CA ALA A 387 17.28 -12.04 -10.75
C ALA A 387 17.08 -13.55 -10.96
N GLU A 388 16.77 -14.00 -12.18
CA GLU A 388 16.62 -15.42 -12.46
C GLU A 388 17.93 -16.18 -12.22
N LYS A 389 19.06 -15.58 -12.62
CA LYS A 389 20.40 -16.11 -12.35
C LYS A 389 20.68 -16.21 -10.86
N ASP A 390 20.58 -15.09 -10.14
CA ASP A 390 20.96 -15.03 -8.73
C ASP A 390 20.04 -15.91 -7.86
N LEU A 391 18.74 -15.99 -8.17
CA LEU A 391 17.82 -16.90 -7.50
C LEU A 391 18.11 -18.38 -7.82
N SER A 392 18.48 -18.70 -9.07
CA SER A 392 18.81 -20.07 -9.46
C SER A 392 20.09 -20.56 -8.78
N GLU A 393 21.11 -19.72 -8.72
CA GLU A 393 22.36 -19.99 -8.02
C GLU A 393 22.11 -20.19 -6.52
N LYS A 394 21.34 -19.30 -5.89
CA LYS A 394 20.98 -19.41 -4.46
C LYS A 394 20.15 -20.65 -4.15
N ALA A 395 19.25 -21.05 -5.03
CA ALA A 395 18.39 -22.22 -4.85
C ALA A 395 19.06 -23.55 -5.23
N GLY A 396 20.22 -23.53 -5.89
CA GLY A 396 20.88 -24.72 -6.44
C GLY A 396 20.07 -25.43 -7.54
N LYS A 397 19.05 -24.77 -8.09
CA LYS A 397 18.18 -25.28 -9.15
C LYS A 397 17.65 -24.13 -9.99
N LYS A 398 17.31 -24.39 -11.26
CA LYS A 398 16.75 -23.36 -12.13
C LYS A 398 15.44 -22.83 -11.55
N VAL A 399 15.44 -21.54 -11.23
CA VAL A 399 14.26 -20.74 -10.92
C VAL A 399 13.78 -20.11 -12.23
N HIS A 400 12.48 -20.01 -12.42
CA HIS A 400 11.91 -19.37 -13.60
C HIS A 400 11.22 -18.07 -13.21
N ILE A 401 11.55 -17.01 -13.93
CA ILE A 401 10.88 -15.72 -13.87
C ILE A 401 10.09 -15.52 -15.18
N THR A 402 8.89 -14.97 -15.06
CA THR A 402 8.13 -14.50 -16.22
C THR A 402 7.95 -12.99 -16.09
N ALA A 403 8.66 -12.24 -16.94
CA ALA A 403 8.51 -10.80 -17.01
C ALA A 403 7.18 -10.46 -17.71
N SER A 404 6.34 -9.64 -17.10
CA SER A 404 5.10 -9.17 -17.73
C SER A 404 5.14 -7.66 -17.87
N LEU A 405 4.95 -7.16 -19.08
CA LEU A 405 4.88 -5.73 -19.40
C LEU A 405 3.46 -5.38 -19.83
N MET A 406 2.91 -4.32 -19.24
CA MET A 406 1.55 -3.86 -19.48
C MET A 406 1.58 -2.45 -20.09
N VAL A 407 1.02 -2.32 -21.28
CA VAL A 407 0.87 -1.05 -21.99
C VAL A 407 -0.40 -0.34 -21.50
N PRO A 408 -0.29 0.85 -20.86
CA PRO A 408 -1.44 1.59 -20.33
C PRO A 408 -2.18 2.41 -21.40
N GLN A 409 -3.46 2.71 -21.14
CA GLN A 409 -4.28 3.69 -21.89
C GLN A 409 -4.46 3.39 -23.39
N VAL A 410 -4.47 2.11 -23.77
CA VAL A 410 -4.72 1.71 -25.16
C VAL A 410 -6.20 1.94 -25.48
N ILE A 411 -6.47 2.73 -26.52
CA ILE A 411 -7.83 2.89 -27.06
C ILE A 411 -7.99 2.03 -28.31
N ALA A 412 -7.00 2.05 -29.21
CA ALA A 412 -7.03 1.32 -30.47
C ALA A 412 -6.03 0.16 -30.46
N ALA A 413 -6.47 -1.00 -29.94
CA ALA A 413 -5.63 -2.19 -29.78
C ALA A 413 -4.91 -2.62 -31.08
N GLU A 414 -5.56 -2.49 -32.23
CA GLU A 414 -4.97 -2.93 -33.52
C GLU A 414 -3.80 -2.06 -33.99
N LYS A 415 -3.66 -0.83 -33.49
CA LYS A 415 -2.62 0.11 -33.92
C LYS A 415 -1.68 0.49 -32.78
N GLU A 416 -2.22 1.11 -31.73
CA GLU A 416 -1.43 1.63 -30.61
C GLU A 416 -0.72 0.51 -29.87
N PHE A 417 -1.47 -0.52 -29.46
CA PHE A 417 -0.88 -1.65 -28.75
C PHE A 417 0.06 -2.46 -29.64
N VAL A 418 -0.28 -2.71 -30.91
CA VAL A 418 0.61 -3.43 -31.83
C VAL A 418 1.93 -2.69 -32.02
N PHE A 419 1.90 -1.36 -32.14
CA PHE A 419 3.11 -0.54 -32.27
C PHE A 419 3.99 -0.64 -31.01
N VAL A 420 3.43 -0.37 -29.83
CA VAL A 420 4.19 -0.40 -28.57
C VAL A 420 4.65 -1.83 -28.25
N LYS A 421 3.81 -2.84 -28.49
CA LYS A 421 4.18 -4.25 -28.31
C LYS A 421 5.36 -4.63 -29.19
N LYS A 422 5.36 -4.23 -30.46
CA LYS A 422 6.49 -4.51 -31.37
C LYS A 422 7.78 -3.90 -30.81
N LEU A 423 7.72 -2.64 -30.40
CA LEU A 423 8.85 -1.93 -29.81
C LEU A 423 9.39 -2.62 -28.55
N VAL A 424 8.52 -3.00 -27.61
CA VAL A 424 8.91 -3.71 -26.38
C VAL A 424 9.49 -5.09 -26.70
N SER A 425 8.88 -5.82 -27.64
CA SER A 425 9.31 -7.17 -28.02
C SER A 425 10.67 -7.16 -28.71
N GLU A 426 10.93 -6.20 -29.61
CA GLU A 426 12.23 -6.04 -30.29
C GLU A 426 13.38 -5.84 -29.28
N VAL A 427 13.16 -5.00 -28.26
CA VAL A 427 14.15 -4.77 -27.20
C VAL A 427 14.33 -6.01 -26.34
N ALA A 428 13.23 -6.63 -25.90
CA ALA A 428 13.28 -7.84 -25.08
C ALA A 428 14.00 -8.99 -25.79
N ASP A 429 13.62 -9.27 -27.04
CA ASP A 429 14.21 -10.35 -27.84
C ASP A 429 15.71 -10.12 -28.08
N LYS A 430 16.12 -8.88 -28.33
CA LYS A 430 17.53 -8.53 -28.50
C LYS A 430 18.33 -8.82 -27.22
N ILE A 431 17.87 -8.34 -26.07
CA ILE A 431 18.57 -8.52 -24.78
C ILE A 431 18.62 -9.99 -24.39
N ILE A 432 17.53 -10.74 -24.61
CA ILE A 432 17.48 -12.18 -24.33
C ILE A 432 18.45 -12.95 -25.24
N ALA A 433 18.55 -12.58 -26.52
CA ALA A 433 19.46 -13.23 -27.46
C ALA A 433 20.95 -12.96 -27.13
N GLU A 434 21.25 -11.74 -26.69
CA GLU A 434 22.58 -11.29 -26.26
C GLU A 434 22.96 -11.81 -24.86
N SER A 435 22.01 -12.35 -24.08
CA SER A 435 22.27 -12.89 -22.75
C SER A 435 23.13 -14.16 -22.79
N ASP A 436 24.18 -14.17 -21.97
CA ASP A 436 25.02 -15.36 -21.74
C ASP A 436 24.39 -16.36 -20.75
N TYR A 437 23.33 -15.97 -20.04
CA TYR A 437 22.73 -16.78 -18.98
C TYR A 437 21.51 -17.58 -19.44
N ASP A 438 20.47 -16.92 -19.94
CA ASP A 438 19.27 -17.62 -20.41
C ASP A 438 18.66 -16.98 -21.66
N LYS A 439 18.83 -17.67 -22.79
CA LYS A 439 18.23 -17.31 -24.08
C LYS A 439 16.77 -17.72 -24.21
N LYS A 440 16.13 -18.13 -23.10
CA LYS A 440 14.75 -18.63 -23.05
C LYS A 440 13.91 -17.96 -21.95
N LEU A 441 14.33 -16.81 -21.43
CA LEU A 441 13.49 -16.02 -20.53
C LEU A 441 12.12 -15.82 -21.18
N LYS A 442 11.06 -16.16 -20.46
CA LYS A 442 9.69 -15.94 -20.92
C LYS A 442 9.26 -14.54 -20.53
N TYR A 443 8.71 -13.81 -21.49
CA TYR A 443 8.03 -12.55 -21.22
C TYR A 443 6.66 -12.50 -21.89
N VAL A 444 5.79 -11.66 -21.34
CA VAL A 444 4.44 -11.41 -21.86
C VAL A 444 4.26 -9.90 -21.99
N VAL A 445 3.74 -9.46 -23.14
CA VAL A 445 3.31 -8.08 -23.35
C VAL A 445 1.79 -8.06 -23.45
N GLY A 446 1.16 -7.36 -22.51
CA GLY A 446 -0.29 -7.18 -22.42
C GLY A 446 -0.67 -5.71 -22.36
N THR A 447 -1.95 -5.44 -22.16
CA THR A 447 -2.50 -4.08 -22.11
C THR A 447 -3.53 -3.94 -20.99
N MET A 448 -3.78 -2.69 -20.58
CA MET A 448 -4.76 -2.31 -19.56
C MET A 448 -6.11 -1.97 -20.17
#